data_AF-A0A7S4VNR5-F1
#
_entry.id   AF-A0A7S4VNR5-F1
#
_cell.length_a   1.000
_cell.length_b   1.000
_cell.length_c   1.000
_cell.angle_alpha   90.00
_cell.angle_beta   90.00
_cell.angle_gamma   90.00
#
_symmetry.space_group_name_H-M   'P 1'
#
loop_
_entity.id
_entity.type
_entity.pdbx_description
1 polymer ?
#
loop_
_entity_poly.entity_id
_entity_poly.type
_entity_poly.pdbx_seq_one_letter_code
_entity_poly.pdbx_strand_id
1 'polypeptide(L)'
;TVQQLDEICSRIDRLAEQIAHPGFSAHDEQVTSEVVQLIQCMGESIAWAYGQHQRPGLGEQFAQPFVDRRLRDRLKALLTERKPLRRELQSRIAAQVLQTIHILLQATPAESTLFCNLTAGWYLNEVVAVQLDFRENEDLLPLWMTVVKDIATMLDRDNMMLFFDPCGEKPFPIFTEAIKYYHHPVSQVRTHVGATSLEIFLKLRDEGFWTE
;
A
#
# COMPACT_ATOMS: atom_id res chain seq x y z
N THR A 1 8.62 -21.02 4.76
CA THR A 1 8.45 -21.80 3.50
C THR A 1 7.22 -21.29 2.77
N VAL A 2 7.05 -21.60 1.48
CA VAL A 2 5.85 -21.18 0.72
C VAL A 2 4.56 -21.67 1.37
N GLN A 3 4.54 -22.90 1.89
CA GLN A 3 3.39 -23.44 2.63
C GLN A 3 3.05 -22.65 3.90
N GLN A 4 4.05 -22.18 4.64
CA GLN A 4 3.81 -21.33 5.81
C GLN A 4 3.19 -19.99 5.42
N LEU A 5 3.61 -19.42 4.28
CA LEU A 5 3.03 -18.17 3.79
C LEU A 5 1.59 -18.37 3.34
N ASP A 6 1.29 -19.49 2.67
CA ASP A 6 -0.07 -19.86 2.30
C ASP A 6 -0.99 -19.98 3.54
N GLU A 7 -0.48 -20.58 4.61
CA GLU A 7 -1.19 -20.65 5.90
C GLU A 7 -1.38 -19.27 6.55
N ILE A 8 -0.37 -18.40 6.50
CA ILE A 8 -0.46 -17.01 6.96
C ILE A 8 -1.57 -16.27 6.20
N CYS A 9 -1.58 -16.38 4.87
CA CYS A 9 -2.63 -15.77 4.05
C CYS A 9 -4.03 -16.29 4.43
N SER A 10 -4.19 -17.61 4.62
CA SER A 10 -5.42 -18.24 5.13
C SER A 10 -5.87 -17.71 6.49
N ARG A 11 -4.94 -17.36 7.36
CA ARG A 11 -5.25 -16.83 8.69
C ARG A 11 -5.66 -15.37 8.62
N ILE A 12 -5.00 -14.56 7.80
CA ILE A 12 -5.38 -13.16 7.56
C ILE A 12 -6.83 -13.08 7.07
N ASP A 13 -7.22 -13.91 6.10
CA ASP A 13 -8.61 -13.97 5.60
C ASP A 13 -9.62 -14.21 6.73
N ARG A 14 -9.40 -15.25 7.55
CA ARG A 14 -10.30 -15.63 8.63
C ARG A 14 -10.38 -14.57 9.73
N LEU A 15 -9.26 -13.94 10.08
CA LEU A 15 -9.23 -12.92 11.12
C LEU A 15 -9.83 -11.60 10.64
N ALA A 16 -9.66 -11.25 9.35
CA ALA A 16 -10.33 -10.09 8.76
C ALA A 16 -11.86 -10.22 8.81
N GLU A 17 -12.39 -11.44 8.65
CA GLU A 17 -13.81 -11.74 8.87
C GLU A 17 -14.22 -11.63 10.34
N GLN A 18 -13.35 -11.97 11.30
CA GLN A 18 -13.66 -11.80 12.73
C GLN A 18 -13.69 -10.32 13.15
N ILE A 19 -12.78 -9.51 12.62
CA ILE A 19 -12.84 -8.04 12.76
C ILE A 19 -14.15 -7.50 12.16
N ALA A 20 -14.81 -8.26 11.27
CA ALA A 20 -16.10 -7.88 10.74
C ALA A 20 -17.25 -7.87 11.74
N HIS A 21 -17.16 -8.71 12.76
CA HIS A 21 -18.24 -9.03 13.68
C HIS A 21 -17.75 -8.83 15.13
N PRO A 22 -17.66 -7.58 15.61
CA PRO A 22 -17.07 -7.31 16.91
C PRO A 22 -17.89 -7.91 18.04
N GLY A 23 -17.18 -8.53 18.97
CA GLY A 23 -17.71 -9.10 20.21
C GLY A 23 -16.64 -8.98 21.28
N PHE A 24 -16.72 -7.94 22.11
CA PHE A 24 -15.85 -7.61 23.25
C PHE A 24 -14.46 -7.02 22.93
N SER A 25 -14.12 -5.92 23.63
CA SER A 25 -12.97 -5.05 23.35
C SER A 25 -11.58 -5.68 23.54
N ALA A 26 -11.45 -6.68 24.43
CA ALA A 26 -10.19 -7.38 24.66
C ALA A 26 -9.89 -8.40 23.55
N HIS A 27 -10.94 -9.02 23.00
CA HIS A 27 -10.83 -9.93 21.87
C HIS A 27 -10.40 -9.18 20.61
N ASP A 28 -10.99 -8.00 20.36
CA ASP A 28 -10.64 -7.13 19.23
C ASP A 28 -9.16 -6.74 19.21
N GLU A 29 -8.56 -6.49 20.38
CA GLU A 29 -7.16 -6.10 20.50
C GLU A 29 -6.20 -7.26 20.24
N GLN A 30 -6.55 -8.46 20.71
CA GLN A 30 -5.81 -9.68 20.41
C GLN A 30 -5.87 -10.01 18.92
N VAL A 31 -7.06 -10.00 18.33
CA VAL A 31 -7.28 -10.26 16.89
C VAL A 31 -6.54 -9.23 16.04
N THR A 32 -6.62 -7.94 16.40
CA THR A 32 -5.88 -6.88 15.71
C THR A 32 -4.37 -7.10 15.76
N SER A 33 -3.84 -7.44 16.94
CA SER A 33 -2.41 -7.67 17.10
C SER A 33 -1.94 -8.88 16.30
N GLU A 34 -2.74 -9.94 16.24
CA GLU A 34 -2.46 -11.12 15.41
C GLU A 34 -2.48 -10.79 13.92
N VAL A 35 -3.50 -10.05 13.44
CA VAL A 35 -3.57 -9.63 12.03
C VAL A 35 -2.39 -8.75 11.65
N VAL A 36 -2.00 -7.80 12.50
CA VAL A 36 -0.85 -6.93 12.28
C VAL A 36 0.43 -7.77 12.14
N GLN A 37 0.67 -8.70 13.06
CA GLN A 37 1.85 -9.58 13.01
C GLN A 37 1.87 -10.47 11.76
N LEU A 38 0.72 -11.00 11.35
CA LEU A 38 0.63 -11.84 10.16
C LEU A 38 0.89 -11.04 8.87
N ILE A 39 0.33 -9.84 8.75
CA ILE A 39 0.56 -8.94 7.60
C ILE A 39 2.03 -8.50 7.53
N GLN A 40 2.66 -8.22 8.68
CA GLN A 40 4.08 -7.91 8.77
C GLN A 40 4.93 -9.11 8.31
N CYS A 41 4.72 -10.28 8.92
CA CYS A 41 5.47 -11.49 8.63
C CYS A 41 5.37 -11.88 7.15
N MET A 42 4.19 -11.71 6.56
CA MET A 42 3.96 -11.92 5.14
C MET A 42 4.81 -10.97 4.27
N GLY A 43 4.74 -9.66 4.53
CA GLY A 43 5.51 -8.65 3.79
C GLY A 43 7.01 -8.88 3.87
N GLU A 44 7.52 -9.13 5.07
CA GLU A 44 8.94 -9.41 5.32
C GLU A 44 9.40 -10.71 4.65
N SER A 45 8.58 -11.76 4.68
CA SER A 45 8.92 -13.04 4.05
C SER A 45 9.03 -12.91 2.53
N ILE A 46 8.11 -12.17 1.90
CA ILE A 46 8.13 -11.92 0.46
C ILE A 46 9.33 -11.04 0.10
N ALA A 47 9.54 -9.94 0.82
CA ALA A 47 10.67 -9.05 0.58
C ALA A 47 12.03 -9.74 0.76
N TRP A 48 12.16 -10.54 1.82
CA TRP A 48 13.33 -11.37 2.06
C TRP A 48 13.60 -12.32 0.89
N ALA A 49 12.55 -12.94 0.33
CA ALA A 49 12.65 -13.87 -0.78
C ALA A 49 13.10 -13.19 -2.08
N TYR A 50 12.59 -11.99 -2.39
CA TYR A 50 13.07 -11.19 -3.54
C TYR A 50 14.51 -10.68 -3.35
N GLY A 51 14.94 -10.43 -2.11
CA GLY A 51 16.32 -10.07 -1.80
C GLY A 51 17.35 -11.21 -1.96
N GLN A 52 16.92 -12.46 -2.17
CA GLN A 52 17.82 -13.60 -2.35
C GLN A 52 18.39 -13.68 -3.77
N HIS A 53 19.43 -12.89 -4.06
CA HIS A 53 20.09 -12.87 -5.38
C HIS A 53 20.64 -14.24 -5.86
N GLN A 54 20.93 -15.16 -4.94
CA GLN A 54 21.44 -16.50 -5.27
C GLN A 54 20.35 -17.50 -5.71
N ARG A 55 19.06 -17.14 -5.61
CA ARG A 55 17.93 -18.03 -5.94
C ARG A 55 16.91 -17.31 -6.83
N PRO A 56 17.20 -17.15 -8.13
CA PRO A 56 16.26 -16.52 -9.05
C PRO A 56 14.93 -17.28 -9.06
N GLY A 57 13.81 -16.55 -8.99
CA GLY A 57 12.46 -17.12 -8.93
C GLY A 57 11.93 -17.46 -7.53
N LEU A 58 12.76 -17.38 -6.47
CA LEU A 58 12.28 -17.61 -5.10
C LEU A 58 11.26 -16.55 -4.67
N GLY A 59 11.48 -15.29 -5.04
CA GLY A 59 10.55 -14.19 -4.80
C GLY A 59 9.17 -14.46 -5.41
N GLU A 60 9.13 -14.93 -6.66
CA GLU A 60 7.87 -15.29 -7.35
C GLU A 60 7.14 -16.44 -6.62
N GLN A 61 7.88 -17.47 -6.20
CA GLN A 61 7.29 -18.60 -5.44
C GLN A 61 6.69 -18.15 -4.10
N PHE A 62 7.33 -17.20 -3.43
CA PHE A 62 6.80 -16.63 -2.19
C PHE A 62 5.68 -15.64 -2.45
N ALA A 63 5.67 -14.92 -3.58
CA ALA A 63 4.58 -14.03 -3.93
C ALA A 63 3.31 -14.78 -4.35
N GLN A 64 3.43 -16.01 -4.85
CA GLN A 64 2.33 -16.74 -5.45
C GLN A 64 1.10 -16.90 -4.52
N PRO A 65 1.22 -17.29 -3.24
CA PRO A 65 0.08 -17.31 -2.33
C PRO A 65 -0.61 -15.95 -2.14
N PHE A 66 0.15 -14.85 -2.18
CA PHE A 66 -0.42 -13.49 -2.09
C PHE A 66 -1.31 -13.18 -3.31
N VAL A 67 -0.81 -13.52 -4.50
CA VAL A 67 -1.52 -13.31 -5.77
C VAL A 67 -2.75 -14.22 -5.87
N ASP A 68 -2.59 -15.52 -5.65
CA ASP A 68 -3.64 -16.53 -5.85
C ASP A 68 -4.83 -16.32 -4.92
N ARG A 69 -4.59 -15.86 -3.69
CA ARG A 69 -5.63 -15.63 -2.67
C ARG A 69 -6.24 -14.24 -2.70
N ARG A 70 -5.88 -13.42 -3.69
CA ARG A 70 -6.36 -12.04 -3.81
C ARG A 70 -6.11 -11.21 -2.54
N LEU A 71 -4.94 -11.41 -1.91
CA LEU A 71 -4.65 -10.73 -0.65
C LEU A 71 -4.61 -9.21 -0.79
N ARG A 72 -4.31 -8.68 -1.97
CA ARG A 72 -4.48 -7.25 -2.24
C ARG A 72 -5.90 -6.77 -1.89
N ASP A 73 -6.94 -7.51 -2.29
CA ASP A 73 -8.33 -7.12 -2.08
C ASP A 73 -8.68 -7.14 -0.58
N ARG A 74 -8.05 -8.06 0.17
CA ARG A 74 -8.17 -8.14 1.64
C ARG A 74 -7.46 -7.01 2.36
N LEU A 75 -6.25 -6.67 1.95
CA LEU A 75 -5.52 -5.51 2.47
C LEU A 75 -6.30 -4.21 2.23
N LYS A 76 -6.90 -4.06 1.04
CA LYS A 76 -7.80 -2.95 0.75
C LYS A 76 -9.04 -2.97 1.64
N ALA A 77 -9.68 -4.12 1.83
CA ALA A 77 -10.83 -4.24 2.73
C ALA A 77 -10.47 -3.79 4.16
N LEU A 78 -9.32 -4.23 4.69
CA LEU A 78 -8.81 -3.80 6.00
C LEU A 78 -8.54 -2.29 6.10
N LEU A 79 -8.22 -1.61 4.99
CA LEU A 79 -8.06 -0.16 4.95
C LEU A 79 -9.39 0.61 4.84
N THR A 80 -10.38 0.04 4.15
CA THR A 80 -11.61 0.76 3.74
C THR A 80 -12.81 0.45 4.63
N GLU A 81 -12.86 -0.72 5.22
CA GLU A 81 -14.00 -1.17 6.02
C GLU A 81 -14.02 -0.50 7.39
N ARG A 82 -14.80 0.57 7.51
CA ARG A 82 -15.07 1.29 8.76
C ARG A 82 -16.09 0.55 9.61
N LYS A 83 -15.67 -0.56 10.19
CA LYS A 83 -16.49 -1.39 11.09
C LYS A 83 -16.42 -0.84 12.54
N PRO A 84 -17.17 -1.38 13.52
CA PRO A 84 -17.23 -0.84 14.90
C PRO A 84 -15.92 -1.01 15.71
N LEU A 85 -14.78 -1.19 15.05
CA LEU A 85 -13.47 -1.29 15.69
C LEU A 85 -13.06 0.09 16.23
N ARG A 86 -12.36 0.12 17.38
CA ARG A 86 -11.78 1.37 17.91
C ARG A 86 -10.88 2.04 16.87
N ARG A 87 -10.90 3.37 16.79
CA ARG A 87 -10.10 4.14 15.81
C ARG A 87 -8.61 3.83 15.93
N GLU A 88 -8.09 3.74 17.15
CA GLU A 88 -6.70 3.35 17.43
C GLU A 88 -6.33 2.00 16.78
N LEU A 89 -7.17 0.99 16.91
CA LEU A 89 -6.94 -0.33 16.32
C LEU A 89 -7.02 -0.28 14.79
N GLN A 90 -7.95 0.50 14.23
CA GLN A 90 -8.03 0.74 12.79
C GLN A 90 -6.75 1.41 12.26
N SER A 91 -6.24 2.44 12.95
CA SER A 91 -5.01 3.14 12.57
C SER A 91 -3.78 2.23 12.68
N ARG A 92 -3.74 1.30 13.64
CA ARG A 92 -2.69 0.26 13.74
C ARG A 92 -2.71 -0.69 12.55
N ILE A 93 -3.89 -1.18 12.16
CA ILE A 93 -4.05 -2.05 10.98
C ILE A 93 -3.66 -1.28 9.71
N ALA A 94 -4.16 -0.06 9.54
CA ALA A 94 -3.86 0.77 8.38
C ALA A 94 -2.36 1.06 8.25
N ALA A 95 -1.68 1.39 9.35
CA ALA A 95 -0.24 1.57 9.37
C ALA A 95 0.47 0.29 8.91
N GLN A 96 0.08 -0.88 9.44
CA GLN A 96 0.72 -2.14 9.04
C GLN A 96 0.49 -2.49 7.58
N VAL A 97 -0.72 -2.27 7.05
CA VAL A 97 -1.01 -2.52 5.63
C VAL A 97 -0.15 -1.61 4.74
N LEU A 98 -0.10 -0.30 5.04
CA LEU A 98 0.72 0.65 4.29
C LEU A 98 2.21 0.32 4.38
N GLN A 99 2.70 -0.09 5.57
CA GLN A 99 4.07 -0.50 5.77
C GLN A 99 4.41 -1.75 4.94
N THR A 100 3.52 -2.73 4.91
CA THR A 100 3.69 -3.92 4.09
C THR A 100 3.68 -3.56 2.60
N ILE A 101 2.77 -2.70 2.15
CA ILE A 101 2.77 -2.22 0.74
C ILE A 101 4.09 -1.52 0.42
N HIS A 102 4.56 -0.60 1.27
CA HIS A 102 5.84 0.08 1.10
C HIS A 102 7.00 -0.90 0.95
N ILE A 103 7.12 -1.88 1.85
CA ILE A 103 8.15 -2.92 1.80
C ILE A 103 8.07 -3.73 0.50
N LEU A 104 6.86 -4.13 0.08
CA LEU A 104 6.67 -4.87 -1.17
C LEU A 104 7.07 -4.04 -2.39
N LEU A 105 6.71 -2.75 -2.44
CA LEU A 105 7.10 -1.87 -3.55
C LEU A 105 8.62 -1.70 -3.65
N GLN A 106 9.32 -1.60 -2.51
CA GLN A 106 10.78 -1.45 -2.47
C GLN A 106 11.52 -2.76 -2.81
N ALA A 107 11.00 -3.90 -2.35
CA ALA A 107 11.69 -5.18 -2.51
C ALA A 107 11.46 -5.83 -3.87
N THR A 108 10.35 -5.50 -4.54
CA THR A 108 9.88 -6.24 -5.70
C THR A 108 10.32 -5.57 -7.00
N PRO A 109 10.98 -6.29 -7.93
CA PRO A 109 11.31 -5.77 -9.25
C PRO A 109 10.06 -5.41 -10.08
N ALA A 110 10.16 -4.38 -10.92
CA ALA A 110 9.07 -3.91 -11.78
C ALA A 110 8.51 -4.99 -12.72
N GLU A 111 9.35 -5.91 -13.18
CA GLU A 111 8.98 -7.00 -14.10
C GLU A 111 8.34 -8.22 -13.43
N SER A 112 8.23 -8.21 -12.10
CA SER A 112 7.71 -9.35 -11.35
C SER A 112 6.19 -9.51 -11.48
N THR A 113 5.70 -10.72 -11.23
CA THR A 113 4.25 -10.99 -11.19
C THR A 113 3.59 -10.22 -10.06
N LEU A 114 4.28 -10.08 -8.92
CA LEU A 114 3.76 -9.38 -7.76
C LEU A 114 3.62 -7.88 -8.02
N PHE A 115 4.62 -7.25 -8.65
CA PHE A 115 4.55 -5.84 -9.00
C PHE A 115 3.39 -5.58 -9.96
N CYS A 116 3.28 -6.38 -11.01
CA CYS A 116 2.13 -6.34 -11.92
C CYS A 116 0.79 -6.50 -11.18
N ASN A 117 0.72 -7.41 -10.20
CA ASN A 117 -0.49 -7.63 -9.41
C ASN A 117 -0.88 -6.42 -8.54
N LEU A 118 0.12 -5.74 -7.96
CA LEU A 118 -0.06 -4.54 -7.14
C LEU A 118 -0.47 -3.33 -7.98
N THR A 119 0.08 -3.15 -9.19
CA THR A 119 -0.28 -2.02 -10.06
C THR A 119 -1.56 -2.25 -10.86
N ALA A 120 -1.96 -3.51 -11.08
CA ALA A 120 -3.15 -3.85 -11.85
C ALA A 120 -4.46 -3.38 -11.21
N GLY A 121 -5.43 -3.02 -12.05
CA GLY A 121 -6.80 -2.74 -11.64
C GLY A 121 -6.94 -1.53 -10.71
N TRP A 122 -6.04 -0.55 -10.81
CA TRP A 122 -6.02 0.66 -9.99
C TRP A 122 -5.90 0.42 -8.48
N TYR A 123 -5.42 -0.74 -8.05
CA TYR A 123 -5.31 -1.07 -6.63
C TYR A 123 -4.54 -0.01 -5.82
N LEU A 124 -3.37 0.42 -6.29
CA LEU A 124 -2.57 1.45 -5.60
C LEU A 124 -3.28 2.81 -5.57
N ASN A 125 -4.04 3.16 -6.62
CA ASN A 125 -4.86 4.36 -6.61
C ASN A 125 -5.93 4.30 -5.52
N GLU A 126 -6.58 3.15 -5.36
CA GLU A 126 -7.58 2.94 -4.33
C GLU A 126 -6.98 2.97 -2.93
N VAL A 127 -5.78 2.39 -2.74
CA VAL A 127 -5.01 2.47 -1.47
C VAL A 127 -4.71 3.93 -1.11
N VAL A 128 -4.24 4.73 -2.06
CA VAL A 128 -3.91 6.14 -1.82
C VAL A 128 -5.17 6.98 -1.55
N ALA A 129 -6.29 6.66 -2.20
CA ALA A 129 -7.56 7.35 -2.05
C ALA A 129 -8.32 7.03 -0.75
N VAL A 130 -7.88 6.04 0.03
CA VAL A 130 -8.51 5.69 1.31
C VAL A 130 -8.50 6.89 2.26
N GLN A 131 -9.67 7.15 2.85
CA GLN A 131 -9.84 8.19 3.84
C GLN A 131 -9.35 7.70 5.22
N LEU A 132 -8.08 7.95 5.53
CA LEU A 132 -7.44 7.59 6.80
C LEU A 132 -7.62 8.67 7.87
N ASP A 133 -7.75 8.25 9.14
CA ASP A 133 -7.75 9.16 10.29
C ASP A 133 -6.33 9.22 10.90
N PHE A 134 -5.62 10.32 10.62
CA PHE A 134 -4.25 10.56 11.08
C PHE A 134 -4.15 11.08 12.52
N ARG A 135 -5.28 11.26 13.23
CA ARG A 135 -5.30 11.86 14.58
C ARG A 135 -4.81 10.90 15.66
N GLU A 136 -5.10 9.61 15.49
CA GLU A 136 -4.80 8.58 16.50
C GLU A 136 -3.37 8.03 16.40
N ASN A 137 -2.71 8.22 15.25
CA ASN A 137 -1.38 7.69 14.98
C ASN A 137 -0.55 8.71 14.18
N GLU A 138 0.39 9.37 14.85
CA GLU A 138 1.23 10.42 14.27
C GLU A 138 2.14 9.90 13.14
N ASP A 139 2.50 8.62 13.16
CA ASP A 139 3.38 7.99 12.16
C ASP A 139 2.63 7.57 10.88
N LEU A 140 1.29 7.52 10.94
CA LEU A 140 0.47 7.07 9.81
C LEU A 140 0.54 8.02 8.62
N LEU A 141 0.54 9.34 8.86
CA LEU A 141 0.64 10.32 7.77
C LEU A 141 2.00 10.27 7.07
N PRO A 142 3.15 10.34 7.78
CA PRO A 142 4.46 10.15 7.16
C PRO A 142 4.56 8.85 6.37
N LEU A 143 4.04 7.74 6.90
CA LEU A 143 4.06 6.44 6.21
C LEU A 143 3.22 6.47 4.92
N TRP A 144 2.00 6.99 4.97
CA TRP A 144 1.16 7.17 3.78
C TRP A 144 1.87 8.03 2.74
N MET A 145 2.50 9.13 3.16
CA MET A 145 3.24 10.01 2.26
C MET A 145 4.44 9.31 1.61
N THR A 146 5.15 8.43 2.33
CA THR A 146 6.22 7.60 1.78
C THR A 146 5.69 6.65 0.71
N VAL A 147 4.57 5.97 0.97
CA VAL A 147 3.91 5.11 -0.04
C VAL A 147 3.55 5.92 -1.29
N VAL A 148 2.95 7.11 -1.14
CA VAL A 148 2.61 7.97 -2.28
C VAL A 148 3.87 8.38 -3.06
N LYS A 149 4.96 8.71 -2.36
CA LYS A 149 6.24 9.07 -3.00
C LYS A 149 6.84 7.90 -3.75
N ASP A 150 6.83 6.70 -3.18
CA ASP A 150 7.29 5.49 -3.87
C ASP A 150 6.49 5.25 -5.14
N ILE A 151 5.16 5.37 -5.08
CA ILE A 151 4.30 5.28 -6.26
C ILE A 151 4.66 6.34 -7.30
N ALA A 152 4.88 7.59 -6.87
CA ALA A 152 5.33 8.65 -7.77
C ALA A 152 6.69 8.35 -8.44
N THR A 153 7.63 7.73 -7.73
CA THR A 153 8.95 7.37 -8.31
C THR A 153 8.88 6.24 -9.33
N MET A 154 7.89 5.36 -9.20
CA MET A 154 7.64 4.26 -10.13
C MET A 154 6.99 4.72 -11.43
N LEU A 155 6.43 5.93 -11.49
CA LEU A 155 5.81 6.47 -12.69
C LEU A 155 6.84 6.62 -13.82
N ASP A 156 6.46 6.13 -14.99
CA ASP A 156 7.12 6.39 -16.26
C ASP A 156 6.07 6.67 -17.35
N ARG A 157 6.53 6.90 -18.59
CA ARG A 157 5.62 7.16 -19.72
C ARG A 157 4.80 5.95 -20.13
N ASP A 158 5.33 4.75 -19.94
CA ASP A 158 4.75 3.49 -20.39
C ASP A 158 3.67 2.98 -19.41
N ASN A 159 3.79 3.35 -18.13
CA ASN A 159 2.97 2.85 -17.04
C ASN A 159 2.01 3.89 -16.44
N MET A 160 2.11 5.18 -16.83
CA MET A 160 1.26 6.26 -16.32
C MET A 160 -0.24 5.93 -16.42
N MET A 161 -0.67 5.27 -17.50
CA MET A 161 -2.06 4.88 -17.73
C MET A 161 -2.58 3.88 -16.70
N LEU A 162 -1.71 3.16 -15.98
CA LEU A 162 -2.10 2.28 -14.87
C LEU A 162 -2.53 3.07 -13.63
N PHE A 163 -2.20 4.36 -13.57
CA PHE A 163 -2.52 5.23 -12.45
C PHE A 163 -3.51 6.35 -12.81
N PHE A 164 -3.89 6.45 -14.09
CA PHE A 164 -4.82 7.47 -14.58
C PHE A 164 -6.19 6.86 -14.90
N ASP A 165 -7.23 7.34 -14.23
CA ASP A 165 -8.64 7.00 -14.50
C ASP A 165 -9.34 8.17 -15.21
N PRO A 166 -9.42 8.17 -16.55
CA PRO A 166 -10.01 9.30 -17.31
C PRO A 166 -11.49 9.56 -16.99
N CYS A 167 -12.21 8.57 -16.47
CA CYS A 167 -13.64 8.64 -16.21
C CYS A 167 -13.96 8.90 -14.73
N GLY A 168 -12.94 8.87 -13.85
CA GLY A 168 -13.10 9.08 -12.42
C GLY A 168 -13.15 10.55 -12.01
N GLU A 169 -13.81 10.84 -10.88
CA GLU A 169 -13.85 12.21 -10.31
C GLU A 169 -12.46 12.74 -9.93
N LYS A 170 -11.54 11.83 -9.61
CA LYS A 170 -10.13 12.11 -9.33
C LYS A 170 -9.29 11.30 -10.29
N PRO A 171 -9.07 11.81 -11.51
CA PRO A 171 -8.48 11.00 -12.58
C PRO A 171 -7.03 10.62 -12.29
N PHE A 172 -6.37 11.31 -11.35
CA PHE A 172 -5.05 10.93 -10.89
C PHE A 172 -4.95 10.97 -9.35
N PRO A 173 -5.38 9.90 -8.66
CA PRO A 173 -5.49 9.86 -7.20
C PRO A 173 -4.17 10.15 -6.48
N ILE A 174 -3.04 9.69 -7.00
CA ILE A 174 -1.70 9.91 -6.41
C ILE A 174 -1.43 11.41 -6.24
N PHE A 175 -1.65 12.21 -7.29
CA PHE A 175 -1.43 13.65 -7.23
C PHE A 175 -2.53 14.37 -6.46
N THR A 176 -3.80 14.05 -6.76
CA THR A 176 -4.96 14.76 -6.19
C THR A 176 -5.11 14.54 -4.68
N GLU A 177 -4.69 13.39 -4.15
CA GLU A 177 -4.66 13.15 -2.70
C GLU A 177 -3.44 13.80 -2.04
N ALA A 178 -2.27 13.75 -2.68
CA ALA A 178 -1.05 14.38 -2.14
C ALA A 178 -1.19 15.90 -1.99
N ILE A 179 -1.75 16.58 -3.00
CA ILE A 179 -1.81 18.04 -3.06
C ILE A 179 -2.71 18.65 -1.97
N LYS A 180 -3.61 17.87 -1.36
CA LYS A 180 -4.44 18.31 -0.21
C LYS A 180 -3.59 18.79 0.97
N TYR A 181 -2.38 18.25 1.10
CA TYR A 181 -1.43 18.57 2.18
C TYR A 181 -0.45 19.69 1.81
N TYR A 182 -0.64 20.37 0.68
CA TYR A 182 0.26 21.44 0.25
C TYR A 182 0.37 22.59 1.26
N HIS A 183 -0.74 22.95 1.92
CA HIS A 183 -0.80 23.97 2.97
C HIS A 183 -0.83 23.37 4.39
N HIS A 184 -0.22 22.20 4.61
CA HIS A 184 -0.18 21.58 5.94
C HIS A 184 0.64 22.41 6.94
N PRO A 185 0.24 22.52 8.23
CA PRO A 185 0.96 23.32 9.23
C PRO A 185 2.41 22.85 9.46
N VAL A 186 2.66 21.54 9.39
CA VAL A 186 3.99 20.94 9.57
C VAL A 186 4.84 21.13 8.30
N SER A 187 6.02 21.73 8.43
CA SER A 187 6.93 22.04 7.30
C SER A 187 7.40 20.80 6.55
N GLN A 188 7.75 19.73 7.27
CA GLN A 188 8.21 18.47 6.68
C GLN A 188 7.17 17.86 5.73
N VAL A 189 5.89 17.92 6.11
CA VAL A 189 4.77 17.47 5.26
C VAL A 189 4.74 18.29 3.97
N ARG A 190 4.84 19.62 4.05
CA ARG A 190 4.86 20.48 2.85
C ARG A 190 6.05 20.17 1.93
N THR A 191 7.24 19.99 2.51
CA THR A 191 8.46 19.64 1.75
C THR A 191 8.27 18.33 1.00
N HIS A 192 7.72 17.32 1.65
CA HIS A 192 7.50 16.00 1.04
C HIS A 192 6.42 16.03 -0.05
N VAL A 193 5.32 16.75 0.16
CA VAL A 193 4.30 16.98 -0.88
C VAL A 193 4.91 17.69 -2.09
N GLY A 194 5.73 18.72 -1.86
CA GLY A 194 6.44 19.44 -2.92
C GLY A 194 7.38 18.54 -3.71
N ALA A 195 8.20 17.74 -3.03
CA ALA A 195 9.12 16.78 -3.66
C ALA A 195 8.39 15.68 -4.44
N THR A 196 7.24 15.22 -3.94
CA THR A 196 6.39 14.24 -4.63
C THR A 196 5.74 14.85 -5.86
N SER A 197 5.23 16.07 -5.76
CA SER A 197 4.61 16.79 -6.88
C SER A 197 5.64 17.05 -7.98
N LEU A 198 6.85 17.51 -7.61
CA LEU A 198 7.92 17.75 -8.57
C LEU A 198 8.34 16.47 -9.29
N GLU A 199 8.46 15.35 -8.58
CA GLU A 199 8.74 14.04 -9.19
C GLU A 199 7.74 13.70 -10.28
N ILE A 200 6.44 13.77 -9.95
CA ILE A 200 5.35 13.53 -10.88
C ILE A 200 5.51 14.44 -12.11
N PHE A 201 5.66 15.75 -11.90
CA PHE A 201 5.80 16.68 -13.02
C PHE A 201 7.02 16.40 -13.88
N LEU A 202 8.15 16.02 -13.30
CA LEU A 202 9.36 15.68 -14.05
C LEU A 202 9.16 14.42 -14.90
N LYS A 203 8.44 13.42 -14.40
CA LYS A 203 8.12 12.19 -15.15
C LYS A 203 7.11 12.44 -16.28
N LEU A 204 6.16 13.34 -16.05
CA LEU A 204 5.14 13.73 -17.03
C LEU A 204 5.65 14.70 -18.09
N ARG A 205 6.73 15.44 -17.79
CA ARG A 205 7.28 16.43 -18.71
C ARG A 205 7.83 15.73 -19.96
N ASP A 206 7.24 16.04 -21.09
CA ASP A 206 7.84 15.70 -22.38
C ASP A 206 9.02 16.65 -22.64
N GLU A 207 10.24 16.12 -22.83
CA GLU A 207 11.39 16.96 -23.22
C GLU A 207 11.17 17.63 -24.58
N GLY A 208 10.25 17.13 -25.41
CA GLY A 208 9.87 17.72 -26.70
C GLY A 208 8.93 18.92 -26.64
N PHE A 209 8.44 19.33 -25.46
CA PHE A 209 7.47 20.44 -25.36
C PHE A 209 8.12 21.84 -25.45
N TRP A 210 9.43 21.95 -25.24
CA TRP A 210 10.17 23.24 -25.28
C TRP A 210 11.08 23.39 -26.50
N THR A 211 11.02 22.46 -27.46
CA THR A 211 11.81 22.49 -28.69
C THR A 211 11.01 23.07 -29.87
N GLU A 212 10.40 24.24 -29.67
CA GLU A 212 9.91 25.12 -30.75
C GLU A 212 10.64 26.46 -30.74
#